data_AF-A0AA88U3W7-F1
#
_entry.id   AF-A0AA88U3W7-F1
#
_cell.length_a   1.000
_cell.length_b   1.000
_cell.length_c   1.000
_cell.angle_alpha   90.00
_cell.angle_beta   90.00
_cell.angle_gamma   90.00
#
_symmetry.space_group_name_H-M   'P 1'
#
loop_
_entity.id
_entity.type
_entity.pdbx_description
1 polymer ?
#
loop_
_entity_poly.entity_id
_entity_poly.type
_entity_poly.pdbx_seq_one_letter_code
_entity_poly.pdbx_strand_id
1 'polypeptide(L)'
;MRVLLVAWLVVLVVGVTPKNGADGAISKRVMHEISSINMKGPYLGLVVPNSYEMDPVLQSPSFVVNKSLPLLDVSGVTTQLLVSLFNVKGVLHFGIAGNANPELEIGDVTIPQVWSIICATKQVTRVTNGISSNAYVDNAAYRKFLYSKFNATPVDMESAAVALVCLQQKKPFIAFRALSDLAGGGSAVSNEADVFGSLAAQNAADQRSRMRVALLGWLIVLVVGVTLKDGADGAISERVMHEISGINMEGPYLGLVVPNSFELNPLLQSPSFVVNESLPFLDVSGRRFRIGTLESEKVIIVMTGLSMLNAGITTQLLLSLFNVKGVLHFGIAGNANPELQIGDVTIPQYWAHTGLWNWQRYGEGPNDELALESNGDYTRKIGYLRFSQYNNDTENRKPSDNLLNSVWYQPEEIFPVDGQPEIRQHAFLVPVTKQYFSLAEKLEGMELERCVNSTCLPRKPKVIRVKNGISSNAFVDNGAYREFLYSKFSATPIDMESAAVALVCLQQKTPFIAFRALSDLAGGGSAVSNEADIFGSLAAQNAVDVLLRFIALLH
;
A
#
# COMPACT_ATOMS: atom_id res chain seq x y z
N MET A 1 15.16 0.41 3.12
CA MET A 1 14.99 1.08 1.83
C MET A 1 15.85 2.33 1.80
N ARG A 2 16.96 2.31 1.06
CA ARG A 2 17.71 3.51 0.67
C ARG A 2 17.04 4.14 -0.53
N VAL A 3 16.76 5.43 -0.44
CA VAL A 3 16.25 6.21 -1.57
C VAL A 3 17.43 6.87 -2.28
N LEU A 4 17.49 6.67 -3.59
CA LEU A 4 18.61 7.10 -4.43
C LEU A 4 18.19 8.24 -5.35
N LEU A 5 18.85 9.40 -5.24
CA LEU A 5 18.57 10.58 -6.06
C LEU A 5 19.77 10.87 -6.99
N VAL A 6 19.60 10.91 -8.31
CA VAL A 6 20.71 11.10 -9.26
C VAL A 6 20.73 12.51 -9.87
N ALA A 7 21.61 13.40 -9.44
CA ALA A 7 21.88 14.66 -10.15
C ALA A 7 23.14 14.47 -10.97
N TRP A 8 23.09 14.72 -12.29
CA TRP A 8 24.24 14.63 -13.21
C TRP A 8 25.21 13.48 -12.89
N LEU A 9 24.83 12.22 -13.16
CA LEU A 9 25.68 11.04 -12.93
C LEU A 9 26.21 10.88 -11.47
N VAL A 10 25.65 11.56 -10.47
CA VAL A 10 25.99 11.39 -9.05
C VAL A 10 24.78 10.90 -8.28
N VAL A 11 24.94 9.77 -7.60
CA VAL A 11 23.91 9.14 -6.78
C VAL A 11 23.99 9.64 -5.34
N LEU A 12 22.87 10.15 -4.86
CA LEU A 12 22.64 10.55 -3.49
C LEU A 12 21.99 9.36 -2.79
N VAL A 13 22.74 8.74 -1.89
CA VAL A 13 22.22 7.75 -0.97
C VAL A 13 21.58 8.51 0.17
N VAL A 14 20.25 8.47 0.27
CA VAL A 14 19.57 8.78 1.52
C VAL A 14 19.86 7.62 2.46
N GLY A 15 20.96 7.72 3.20
CA GLY A 15 21.28 6.78 4.27
C GLY A 15 20.38 7.09 5.45
N VAL A 16 19.33 6.29 5.60
CA VAL A 16 18.42 6.34 6.74
C VAL A 16 19.15 5.82 7.97
N THR A 17 19.34 6.66 8.97
CA THR A 17 19.71 6.19 10.31
C THR A 17 18.45 5.73 11.05
N PRO A 18 18.56 4.78 12.01
CA PRO A 18 17.48 4.52 12.95
C PRO A 18 17.19 5.80 13.74
N LYS A 19 15.91 6.12 13.92
CA LYS A 19 15.50 7.34 14.62
C LYS A 19 15.90 7.25 16.10
N ASN A 20 16.68 8.21 16.58
CA ASN A 20 16.93 8.38 18.02
C ASN A 20 15.76 9.15 18.66
N GLY A 21 14.63 8.48 18.92
CA GLY A 21 13.47 9.06 19.59
C GLY A 21 12.11 8.67 18.97
N ALA A 22 11.04 8.82 19.75
CA ALA A 22 9.68 8.35 19.41
C ALA A 22 8.82 9.35 18.61
N ASP A 23 9.34 10.52 18.26
CA ASP A 23 8.55 11.53 17.54
C ASP A 23 8.35 11.07 16.09
N GLY A 24 7.12 11.02 15.54
CA GLY A 24 6.86 10.47 14.19
C GLY A 24 7.33 11.36 13.03
N ALA A 25 7.27 12.68 13.19
CA ALA A 25 7.51 13.64 12.11
C ALA A 25 9.00 13.77 11.72
N ILE A 26 9.25 14.19 10.47
CA ILE A 26 10.58 14.62 10.01
C ILE A 26 10.94 15.92 10.72
N SER A 27 12.13 15.95 11.34
CA SER A 27 12.57 17.12 12.11
C SER A 27 12.82 18.34 11.24
N LYS A 28 12.69 19.54 11.82
CA LYS A 28 13.01 20.81 11.13
C LYS A 28 14.43 20.83 10.56
N ARG A 29 15.39 20.21 11.25
CA ARG A 29 16.77 20.06 10.78
C ARG A 29 16.83 19.23 9.50
N VAL A 30 16.20 18.06 9.48
CA VAL A 30 16.18 17.18 8.30
C VAL A 30 15.44 17.85 7.13
N MET A 31 14.34 18.58 7.38
CA MET A 31 13.67 19.36 6.34
C MET A 31 14.59 20.42 5.71
N HIS A 32 15.44 21.07 6.51
CA HIS A 32 16.41 22.04 5.99
C HIS A 32 17.52 21.36 5.16
N GLU A 33 18.02 20.20 5.61
CA GLU A 33 18.98 19.39 4.86
C GLU A 33 18.39 18.92 3.51
N ILE A 34 17.12 18.52 3.49
CA ILE A 34 16.37 18.18 2.26
C ILE A 34 16.27 19.40 1.32
N SER A 35 15.97 20.59 1.83
CA SER A 35 15.93 21.80 0.99
C SER A 35 17.30 22.09 0.36
N SER A 36 18.38 21.98 1.15
CA SER A 36 19.75 22.14 0.67
C SER A 36 20.12 21.13 -0.42
N ILE A 37 19.64 19.88 -0.29
CA ILE A 37 19.75 18.86 -1.34
C ILE A 37 18.97 19.29 -2.58
N ASN A 38 17.72 19.70 -2.45
CA ASN A 38 16.86 20.06 -3.58
C ASN A 38 17.40 21.23 -4.41
N MET A 39 18.11 22.17 -3.79
CA MET A 39 18.83 23.26 -4.47
C MET A 39 19.96 22.78 -5.39
N LYS A 40 20.55 21.61 -5.12
CA LYS A 40 21.62 21.00 -5.92
C LYS A 40 21.08 20.08 -7.02
N GLY A 41 19.76 19.85 -7.03
CA GLY A 41 19.06 19.06 -8.04
C GLY A 41 18.85 19.79 -9.37
N PRO A 42 18.20 19.15 -10.36
CA PRO A 42 17.29 18.02 -10.17
C PRO A 42 17.95 16.63 -10.17
N TYR A 43 17.20 15.67 -9.62
CA TYR A 43 17.62 14.27 -9.45
C TYR A 43 16.76 13.27 -10.23
N LEU A 44 17.27 12.07 -10.48
CA LEU A 44 16.50 10.88 -10.89
C LEU A 44 16.28 9.97 -9.69
N GLY A 45 15.04 9.58 -9.41
CA GLY A 45 14.73 8.63 -8.36
C GLY A 45 15.03 7.21 -8.83
N LEU A 46 15.74 6.40 -8.05
CA LEU A 46 15.86 4.96 -8.27
C LEU A 46 15.09 4.23 -7.16
N VAL A 47 14.18 3.34 -7.57
CA VAL A 47 13.40 2.50 -6.67
C VAL A 47 13.69 1.05 -7.00
N VAL A 48 14.05 0.26 -5.98
CA VAL A 48 14.38 -1.15 -6.09
C VAL A 48 13.70 -1.87 -4.91
N PRO A 49 13.01 -3.00 -5.14
CA PRO A 49 12.23 -3.65 -4.09
C PRO A 49 13.11 -4.35 -3.05
N ASN A 50 14.16 -5.06 -3.49
CA ASN A 50 15.01 -5.88 -2.60
C ASN A 50 16.48 -5.48 -2.59
N SER A 51 17.21 -5.86 -1.53
CA SER A 51 18.64 -5.57 -1.35
C SER A 51 19.52 -6.24 -2.40
N TYR A 52 19.26 -7.50 -2.75
CA TYR A 52 20.03 -8.22 -3.77
C TYR A 52 19.84 -7.63 -5.18
N GLU A 53 18.71 -6.96 -5.43
CA GLU A 53 18.47 -6.21 -6.68
C GLU A 53 19.15 -4.84 -6.66
N MET A 54 19.42 -4.31 -5.46
CA MET A 54 20.09 -3.02 -5.24
C MET A 54 21.60 -3.15 -5.40
N ASP A 55 22.21 -4.25 -4.95
CA ASP A 55 23.66 -4.46 -4.94
C ASP A 55 24.32 -4.28 -6.32
N PRO A 56 23.80 -4.85 -7.43
CA PRO A 56 24.35 -4.60 -8.77
C PRO A 56 24.32 -3.12 -9.16
N VAL A 57 23.30 -2.38 -8.74
CA VAL A 57 23.19 -0.93 -9.01
C VAL A 57 24.26 -0.16 -8.23
N LEU A 58 24.49 -0.51 -6.96
CA LEU A 58 25.49 0.13 -6.09
C LEU A 58 26.93 -0.18 -6.50
N GLN A 59 27.18 -1.40 -6.99
CA GLN A 59 28.50 -1.86 -7.45
C GLN A 59 28.84 -1.38 -8.87
N SER A 60 27.85 -0.86 -9.61
CA SER A 60 28.06 -0.34 -10.96
C SER A 60 29.07 0.82 -10.96
N PRO A 61 30.04 0.87 -11.89
CA PRO A 61 30.94 2.02 -12.06
C PRO A 61 30.22 3.34 -12.40
N SER A 62 28.94 3.27 -12.77
CA SER A 62 28.08 4.44 -13.01
C SER A 62 27.40 4.96 -11.74
N PHE A 63 27.64 4.33 -10.60
CA PHE A 63 27.14 4.75 -9.30
C PHE A 63 28.24 5.52 -8.57
N VAL A 64 28.08 6.84 -8.43
CA VAL A 64 29.04 7.69 -7.73
C VAL A 64 28.35 8.29 -6.51
N VAL A 65 28.83 7.98 -5.31
CA VAL A 65 28.29 8.56 -4.07
C VAL A 65 28.69 10.03 -3.96
N ASN A 66 27.70 10.92 -3.79
CA ASN A 66 28.00 12.33 -3.48
C ASN A 66 28.45 12.50 -2.03
N LYS A 67 29.76 12.51 -1.77
CA LYS A 67 30.31 12.72 -0.42
C LYS A 67 30.06 14.12 0.16
N SER A 68 29.58 15.07 -0.64
CA SER A 68 29.30 16.46 -0.20
C SER A 68 27.87 16.66 0.32
N LEU A 69 27.05 15.60 0.31
CA LEU A 69 25.66 15.63 0.79
C LEU A 69 25.55 14.97 2.16
N PRO A 70 24.69 15.49 3.06
CA PRO A 70 24.46 14.87 4.35
C PRO A 70 23.75 13.52 4.19
N LEU A 71 24.02 12.59 5.11
CA LEU A 71 23.16 11.43 5.33
C LEU A 71 21.89 11.93 6.03
N LEU A 72 20.71 11.61 5.50
CA LEU A 72 19.45 12.07 6.08
C LEU A 72 18.82 10.99 6.95
N ASP A 73 18.47 11.38 8.17
CA ASP A 73 17.70 10.57 9.11
C ASP A 73 16.20 10.62 8.77
N VAL A 74 15.78 9.88 7.73
CA VAL A 74 14.36 9.77 7.33
C VAL A 74 13.89 8.34 7.48
N SER A 75 13.07 8.04 8.48
CA SER A 75 12.53 6.70 8.70
C SER A 75 11.45 6.33 7.66
N GLY A 76 11.42 5.06 7.25
CA GLY A 76 10.34 4.52 6.41
C GLY A 76 10.19 5.17 5.03
N VAL A 77 11.30 5.54 4.37
CA VAL A 77 11.23 6.21 3.06
C VAL A 77 10.56 5.30 2.04
N THR A 78 9.36 5.68 1.61
CA THR A 78 8.61 5.05 0.52
C THR A 78 8.88 5.78 -0.80
N THR A 79 8.44 5.20 -1.92
CA THR A 79 8.41 5.91 -3.21
C THR A 79 7.71 7.26 -3.10
N GLN A 80 6.62 7.32 -2.33
CA GLN A 80 5.89 8.58 -2.11
C GLN A 80 6.79 9.62 -1.44
N LEU A 81 7.45 9.28 -0.33
CA LEU A 81 8.34 10.22 0.35
C LEU A 81 9.51 10.64 -0.53
N LEU A 82 10.04 9.73 -1.34
CA LEU A 82 11.06 10.05 -2.34
C LEU A 82 10.60 11.17 -3.30
N VAL A 83 9.42 11.02 -3.89
CA VAL A 83 8.94 12.01 -4.89
C VAL A 83 8.38 13.28 -4.26
N SER A 84 7.90 13.21 -3.01
CA SER A 84 7.36 14.34 -2.25
C SER A 84 8.45 15.19 -1.60
N LEU A 85 9.53 14.60 -1.10
CA LEU A 85 10.55 15.35 -0.37
C LEU A 85 11.64 15.89 -1.29
N PHE A 86 11.89 15.22 -2.41
CA PHE A 86 13.06 15.52 -3.22
C PHE A 86 12.71 16.00 -4.63
N ASN A 87 13.57 16.87 -5.17
CA ASN A 87 13.45 17.42 -6.53
C ASN A 87 13.80 16.35 -7.58
N VAL A 88 12.87 15.41 -7.78
CA VAL A 88 12.98 14.29 -8.72
C VAL A 88 12.34 14.65 -10.06
N LYS A 89 13.05 14.42 -11.17
CA LYS A 89 12.54 14.61 -12.55
C LYS A 89 11.85 13.37 -13.11
N GLY A 90 12.07 12.21 -12.53
CA GLY A 90 11.42 10.96 -12.89
C GLY A 90 11.92 9.82 -12.03
N VAL A 91 11.21 8.70 -12.04
CA VAL A 91 11.56 7.49 -11.30
C VAL A 91 11.91 6.38 -12.27
N LEU A 92 13.06 5.76 -12.05
CA LEU A 92 13.39 4.48 -12.65
C LEU A 92 13.18 3.39 -11.60
N HIS A 93 12.39 2.40 -11.94
CA HIS A 93 12.13 1.25 -11.11
C HIS A 93 12.80 0.03 -11.72
N PHE A 94 13.73 -0.57 -10.99
CA PHE A 94 14.45 -1.76 -11.44
C PHE A 94 13.99 -2.95 -10.64
N GLY A 95 14.01 -4.11 -11.29
CA GLY A 95 13.86 -5.36 -10.58
C GLY A 95 13.57 -6.56 -11.45
N ILE A 96 13.27 -7.67 -10.80
CA ILE A 96 12.89 -8.92 -11.46
C ILE A 96 11.38 -9.02 -11.63
N ALA A 97 10.93 -9.86 -12.56
CA ALA A 97 9.53 -10.20 -12.75
C ALA A 97 9.38 -11.61 -13.33
N GLY A 98 8.26 -12.26 -13.02
CA GLY A 98 7.86 -13.49 -13.70
C GLY A 98 7.45 -13.20 -15.14
N ASN A 99 7.75 -14.13 -16.04
CA ASN A 99 7.40 -14.03 -17.45
C ASN A 99 6.02 -14.66 -17.72
N ALA A 100 5.09 -13.87 -18.23
CA ALA A 100 3.81 -14.35 -18.74
C ALA A 100 3.81 -14.67 -20.24
N ASN A 101 4.77 -14.17 -21.01
CA ASN A 101 4.91 -14.42 -22.44
C ASN A 101 5.87 -15.62 -22.70
N PRO A 102 5.37 -16.79 -23.12
CA PRO A 102 6.22 -17.96 -23.34
C PRO A 102 7.22 -17.82 -24.49
N GLU A 103 7.13 -16.78 -25.31
CA GLU A 103 8.05 -16.52 -26.41
C GLU A 103 9.37 -15.84 -25.98
N LEU A 104 9.45 -15.37 -24.73
CA LEU A 104 10.64 -14.70 -24.18
C LEU A 104 11.43 -15.61 -23.25
N GLU A 105 12.73 -15.36 -23.18
CA GLU A 105 13.67 -16.16 -22.41
C GLU A 105 13.95 -15.57 -21.03
N ILE A 106 14.35 -16.43 -20.08
CA ILE A 106 14.83 -15.99 -18.77
C ILE A 106 16.08 -15.13 -18.95
N GLY A 107 16.15 -14.01 -18.23
CA GLY A 107 17.23 -13.03 -18.33
C GLY A 107 16.97 -11.89 -19.33
N ASP A 108 15.96 -12.02 -20.20
CA ASP A 108 15.53 -10.91 -21.07
C ASP A 108 15.08 -9.73 -20.22
N VAL A 109 15.52 -8.53 -20.61
CA VAL A 109 15.09 -7.28 -19.96
C VAL A 109 13.95 -6.68 -20.76
N THR A 110 12.84 -6.42 -20.10
CA THR A 110 11.65 -5.82 -20.69
C THR A 110 11.53 -4.33 -20.36
N ILE A 111 11.12 -3.53 -21.35
CA ILE A 111 10.77 -2.11 -21.19
C ILE A 111 9.46 -1.76 -21.91
N PRO A 112 8.75 -0.72 -21.47
CA PRO A 112 7.55 -0.24 -22.16
C PRO A 112 7.81 0.19 -23.62
N GLN A 113 6.96 -0.25 -24.54
CA GLN A 113 7.10 -0.01 -26.00
C GLN A 113 7.13 1.48 -26.40
N VAL A 114 6.45 2.35 -25.64
CA VAL A 114 6.41 3.81 -25.88
C VAL A 114 7.80 4.46 -25.79
N TRP A 115 8.75 3.80 -25.12
CA TRP A 115 10.13 4.27 -24.95
C TRP A 115 11.12 3.80 -26.04
N SER A 116 10.59 3.28 -27.16
CA SER A 116 11.30 2.74 -28.31
C SER A 116 12.32 3.67 -28.99
N ILE A 117 12.18 4.99 -28.84
CA ILE A 117 13.04 6.00 -29.48
C ILE A 117 14.41 6.10 -28.79
N ILE A 118 14.54 5.65 -27.54
CA ILE A 118 15.70 5.98 -26.69
C ILE A 118 16.54 4.75 -26.34
N CYS A 119 15.94 3.56 -26.16
CA CYS A 119 16.72 2.33 -26.01
C CYS A 119 16.94 1.66 -27.38
N ALA A 120 18.01 2.08 -28.06
CA ALA A 120 18.50 1.45 -29.30
C ALA A 120 19.36 0.20 -29.04
N THR A 121 19.48 -0.25 -27.79
CA THR A 121 20.22 -1.46 -27.43
C THR A 121 19.46 -2.70 -27.91
N LYS A 122 20.13 -3.55 -28.71
CA LYS A 122 19.57 -4.80 -29.25
C LYS A 122 19.25 -5.88 -28.19
N GLN A 123 19.53 -5.62 -26.91
CA GLN A 123 19.42 -6.59 -25.80
C GLN A 123 18.25 -6.27 -24.86
N VAL A 124 17.25 -5.51 -25.32
CA VAL A 124 16.07 -5.19 -24.53
C VAL A 124 14.82 -5.55 -25.33
N THR A 125 13.96 -6.36 -24.73
CA THR A 125 12.68 -6.74 -25.29
C THR A 125 11.65 -5.66 -25.01
N ARG A 126 10.93 -5.24 -26.05
CA ARG A 126 9.92 -4.20 -25.96
C ARG A 126 8.58 -4.85 -25.69
N VAL A 127 7.94 -4.45 -24.61
CA VAL A 127 6.66 -5.01 -24.21
C VAL A 127 5.60 -3.93 -24.18
N THR A 128 4.38 -4.29 -24.59
CA THR A 128 3.26 -3.34 -24.57
C THR A 128 2.74 -3.17 -23.15
N ASN A 129 2.56 -4.28 -22.42
CA ASN A 129 1.96 -4.28 -21.09
C ASN A 129 2.78 -5.11 -20.10
N GLY A 130 2.99 -4.54 -18.91
CA GLY A 130 3.38 -5.28 -17.70
C GLY A 130 2.21 -5.28 -16.71
N ILE A 131 2.14 -6.31 -15.87
CA ILE A 131 1.15 -6.42 -14.79
C ILE A 131 1.87 -6.44 -13.45
N SER A 132 1.22 -5.86 -12.46
CA SER A 132 1.58 -5.98 -11.05
C SER A 132 0.42 -6.63 -10.31
N SER A 133 0.69 -7.62 -9.46
CA SER A 133 -0.31 -8.40 -8.74
C SER A 133 0.10 -8.55 -7.29
N ASN A 134 -0.85 -8.59 -6.35
CA ASN A 134 -0.57 -8.95 -4.96
C ASN A 134 -0.40 -10.47 -4.78
N ALA A 135 0.00 -11.20 -5.83
CA ALA A 135 0.14 -12.64 -5.78
C ALA A 135 1.38 -13.10 -6.54
N TYR A 136 2.17 -13.96 -5.91
CA TYR A 136 3.20 -14.72 -6.61
C TYR A 136 2.53 -15.75 -7.51
N VAL A 137 2.78 -15.67 -8.83
CA VAL A 137 2.09 -16.49 -9.83
C VAL A 137 2.89 -17.74 -10.15
N ASP A 138 2.68 -18.82 -9.40
CA ASP A 138 3.21 -20.15 -9.74
C ASP A 138 2.17 -21.03 -10.46
N ASN A 139 1.15 -20.42 -11.06
CA ASN A 139 0.06 -21.15 -11.73
C ASN A 139 0.02 -20.87 -13.25
N ALA A 140 0.27 -21.90 -14.06
CA ALA A 140 0.31 -21.79 -15.52
C ALA A 140 -1.02 -21.31 -16.15
N ALA A 141 -2.16 -21.69 -15.57
CA ALA A 141 -3.47 -21.29 -16.09
C ALA A 141 -3.74 -19.81 -15.79
N TYR A 142 -3.42 -19.35 -14.58
CA TYR A 142 -3.52 -17.93 -14.24
C TYR A 142 -2.54 -17.08 -15.07
N ARG A 143 -1.29 -17.53 -15.26
CA ARG A 143 -0.36 -16.89 -16.20
C ARG A 143 -0.95 -16.77 -17.61
N LYS A 144 -1.49 -17.86 -18.18
CA LYS A 144 -2.12 -17.85 -19.51
C LYS A 144 -3.29 -16.86 -19.58
N PHE A 145 -4.07 -16.75 -18.51
CA PHE A 145 -5.12 -15.74 -18.40
C PHE A 145 -4.52 -14.32 -18.46
N LEU A 146 -3.47 -14.03 -17.67
CA LEU A 146 -2.81 -12.71 -17.67
C LEU A 146 -2.29 -12.34 -19.07
N TYR A 147 -1.59 -13.27 -19.74
CA TYR A 147 -1.08 -13.05 -21.09
C TYR A 147 -2.22 -12.86 -22.11
N SER A 148 -3.20 -13.78 -22.15
CA SER A 148 -4.26 -13.74 -23.17
C SER A 148 -5.26 -12.58 -23.00
N LYS A 149 -5.51 -12.13 -21.78
CA LYS A 149 -6.47 -11.04 -21.50
C LYS A 149 -5.85 -9.66 -21.53
N PHE A 150 -4.60 -9.54 -21.10
CA PHE A 150 -3.96 -8.25 -20.94
C PHE A 150 -2.71 -8.06 -21.80
N ASN A 151 -2.31 -9.06 -22.59
CA ASN A 151 -1.04 -9.07 -23.31
C ASN A 151 0.16 -8.79 -22.38
N ALA A 152 0.06 -9.29 -21.14
CA ALA A 152 1.02 -9.02 -20.09
C ALA A 152 2.30 -9.83 -20.33
N THR A 153 3.46 -9.18 -20.25
CA THR A 153 4.75 -9.86 -20.36
C THR A 153 5.46 -9.99 -19.02
N PRO A 154 6.01 -8.93 -18.40
CA PRO A 154 6.46 -9.03 -17.02
C PRO A 154 5.26 -9.01 -16.07
N VAL A 155 5.28 -9.88 -15.06
CA VAL A 155 4.36 -9.92 -13.93
C VAL A 155 5.17 -9.75 -12.65
N ASP A 156 4.98 -8.65 -11.95
CA ASP A 156 5.64 -8.36 -10.66
C ASP A 156 4.61 -8.03 -9.57
N MET A 157 5.05 -7.46 -8.45
CA MET A 157 4.17 -7.15 -7.31
C MET A 157 4.21 -5.66 -6.90
N GLU A 158 5.10 -4.85 -7.50
CA GLU A 158 5.40 -3.49 -7.06
C GLU A 158 5.23 -2.40 -8.13
N SER A 159 5.42 -2.71 -9.42
CA SER A 159 5.49 -1.68 -10.47
C SER A 159 4.25 -0.81 -10.56
N ALA A 160 3.05 -1.39 -10.43
CA ALA A 160 1.82 -0.61 -10.52
C ALA A 160 1.68 0.37 -9.34
N ALA A 161 2.13 -0.01 -8.15
CA ALA A 161 2.12 0.87 -6.98
C ALA A 161 3.09 2.06 -7.15
N VAL A 162 4.31 1.80 -7.64
CA VAL A 162 5.29 2.85 -7.94
C VAL A 162 4.78 3.76 -9.07
N ALA A 163 4.17 3.18 -10.11
CA ALA A 163 3.57 3.92 -11.22
C ALA A 163 2.43 4.84 -10.75
N LEU A 164 1.55 4.35 -9.87
CA LEU A 164 0.44 5.16 -9.33
C LEU A 164 0.95 6.37 -8.54
N VAL A 165 1.97 6.18 -7.69
CA VAL A 165 2.61 7.29 -6.94
C VAL A 165 3.18 8.32 -7.91
N CYS A 166 3.90 7.88 -8.94
CA CYS A 166 4.49 8.78 -9.94
C CYS A 166 3.41 9.53 -10.71
N LEU A 167 2.33 8.85 -11.12
CA LEU A 167 1.19 9.44 -11.79
C LEU A 167 0.52 10.52 -10.92
N GLN A 168 0.27 10.23 -9.63
CA GLN A 168 -0.32 11.17 -8.68
C GLN A 168 0.55 12.44 -8.50
N GLN A 169 1.88 12.32 -8.60
CA GLN A 169 2.80 13.46 -8.52
C GLN A 169 3.22 14.04 -9.89
N LYS A 170 2.59 13.59 -10.99
CA LYS A 170 2.93 13.99 -12.37
C LYS A 170 4.42 13.78 -12.70
N LYS A 171 5.01 12.70 -12.21
CA LYS A 171 6.40 12.32 -12.46
C LYS A 171 6.48 11.25 -13.56
N PRO A 172 7.39 11.41 -14.54
CA PRO A 172 7.75 10.32 -15.45
C PRO A 172 8.21 9.08 -14.68
N PHE A 173 7.80 7.91 -15.16
CA PHE A 173 8.10 6.62 -14.57
C PHE A 173 8.48 5.62 -15.66
N ILE A 174 9.50 4.81 -15.41
CA ILE A 174 9.86 3.66 -16.24
C ILE A 174 10.20 2.49 -15.33
N ALA A 175 9.57 1.34 -15.57
CA ALA A 175 9.98 0.07 -14.98
C ALA A 175 10.85 -0.71 -15.96
N PHE A 176 11.98 -1.23 -15.45
CA PHE A 176 12.82 -2.21 -16.10
C PHE A 176 12.64 -3.52 -15.36
N ARG A 177 12.21 -4.56 -16.10
CA ARG A 177 11.97 -5.89 -15.54
C ARG A 177 12.78 -6.93 -16.27
N ALA A 178 13.72 -7.52 -15.56
CA ALA A 178 14.43 -8.69 -16.05
C ALA A 178 13.64 -9.94 -15.68
N LEU A 179 13.41 -10.81 -16.66
CA LEU A 179 12.55 -11.98 -16.50
C LEU A 179 13.31 -13.05 -15.69
N SER A 180 12.84 -13.38 -14.49
CA SER A 180 13.50 -14.34 -13.58
C SER A 180 13.11 -15.79 -13.86
N ASP A 181 11.88 -15.99 -14.31
CA ASP A 181 11.26 -17.30 -14.45
C ASP A 181 10.11 -17.23 -15.46
N LEU A 182 9.64 -18.39 -15.89
CA LEU A 182 8.37 -18.50 -16.59
C LEU A 182 7.28 -18.75 -15.54
N ALA A 183 6.37 -17.79 -15.33
CA ALA A 183 5.41 -17.83 -14.22
C ALA A 183 4.53 -19.11 -14.27
N GLY A 184 4.64 -19.97 -13.25
CA GLY A 184 4.00 -21.29 -13.22
C GLY A 184 4.51 -22.30 -14.25
N GLY A 185 5.74 -22.11 -14.76
CA GLY A 185 6.35 -22.85 -15.86
C GLY A 185 7.04 -24.17 -15.50
N GLY A 186 7.03 -24.59 -14.23
CA GLY A 186 7.52 -25.91 -13.80
C GLY A 186 9.03 -26.10 -13.74
N SER A 187 9.86 -25.12 -14.16
CA SER A 187 11.32 -25.20 -14.09
C SER A 187 11.95 -24.53 -12.87
N ALA A 188 11.18 -23.85 -12.00
CA ALA A 188 11.74 -23.26 -10.79
C ALA A 188 12.08 -24.34 -9.75
N VAL A 189 13.23 -24.99 -9.90
CA VAL A 189 13.98 -25.44 -8.73
C VAL A 189 14.38 -24.15 -8.00
N SER A 190 14.22 -24.08 -6.68
CA SER A 190 14.54 -22.89 -5.86
C SER A 190 15.89 -22.23 -6.21
N ASN A 191 16.89 -23.04 -6.56
CA ASN A 191 18.21 -22.58 -6.99
C ASN A 191 18.22 -21.79 -8.33
N GLU A 192 17.30 -22.05 -9.26
CA GLU A 192 17.24 -21.34 -10.55
C GLU A 192 16.69 -19.92 -10.38
N ALA A 193 15.67 -19.70 -9.57
CA ALA A 193 15.14 -18.36 -9.29
C ALA A 193 16.20 -17.46 -8.62
N ASP A 194 17.01 -18.02 -7.70
CA ASP A 194 18.10 -17.29 -7.05
C ASP A 194 19.27 -16.98 -8.02
N VAL A 195 19.68 -17.97 -8.83
CA VAL A 195 20.77 -17.80 -9.80
C VAL A 195 20.37 -16.86 -10.93
N PHE A 196 19.22 -17.08 -11.56
CA PHE A 196 18.73 -16.24 -12.65
C PHE A 196 18.22 -14.89 -12.14
N GLY A 197 17.70 -14.80 -10.91
CA GLY A 197 17.34 -13.54 -10.27
C GLY A 197 18.54 -12.61 -10.11
N SER A 198 19.69 -13.16 -9.70
CA SER A 198 20.94 -12.38 -9.60
C SER A 198 21.45 -11.88 -10.97
N LEU A 199 21.41 -12.73 -12.00
CA LEU A 199 21.76 -12.37 -13.38
C LEU A 199 20.78 -11.34 -13.97
N ALA A 200 19.48 -11.53 -13.72
CA ALA A 200 18.41 -10.64 -14.14
C ALA A 200 18.59 -9.24 -13.51
N ALA A 201 18.88 -9.18 -12.21
CA ALA A 201 19.20 -7.93 -11.52
C ALA A 201 20.45 -7.25 -12.09
N GLN A 202 21.51 -8.00 -12.39
CA GLN A 202 22.72 -7.48 -13.05
C GLN A 202 22.40 -6.94 -14.45
N ASN A 203 21.65 -7.67 -15.27
CA ASN A 203 21.23 -7.23 -16.60
C ASN A 203 20.42 -5.93 -16.55
N ALA A 204 19.49 -5.82 -15.59
CA ALA A 204 18.71 -4.60 -15.37
C ALA A 204 19.62 -3.41 -14.97
N ALA A 205 20.60 -3.64 -14.10
CA ALA A 205 21.60 -2.64 -13.71
C ALA A 205 22.55 -2.25 -14.87
N ASP A 206 22.92 -3.19 -15.72
CA ASP A 206 23.82 -2.96 -16.86
C ASP A 206 23.16 -2.14 -17.96
N GLN A 207 21.84 -2.30 -18.20
CA GLN A 207 21.11 -1.44 -19.13
C GLN A 207 21.22 0.04 -18.72
N ARG A 208 21.21 0.35 -17.42
CA ARG A 208 21.46 1.73 -16.93
C ARG A 208 22.82 2.27 -17.38
N SER A 209 23.88 1.48 -17.28
CA SER A 209 25.24 1.91 -17.65
C SER A 209 25.35 2.24 -19.14
N ARG A 210 24.62 1.52 -19.98
CA ARG A 210 24.60 1.65 -21.44
C ARG A 210 23.70 2.79 -21.95
N MET A 211 22.75 3.27 -21.14
CA MET A 211 21.88 4.40 -21.48
C MET A 211 22.58 5.77 -21.46
N ARG A 212 23.88 5.87 -21.12
CA ARG A 212 24.63 7.15 -21.09
C ARG A 212 24.54 7.96 -22.39
N VAL A 213 24.45 7.30 -23.56
CA VAL A 213 24.33 7.96 -24.88
C VAL A 213 22.87 8.30 -25.23
N ALA A 214 21.92 7.48 -24.76
CA ALA A 214 20.48 7.70 -24.94
C ALA A 214 19.91 8.80 -24.03
N LEU A 215 20.55 9.05 -22.88
CA LEU A 215 20.23 10.12 -21.92
C LEU A 215 20.33 11.53 -22.53
N LEU A 216 21.20 11.74 -23.53
CA LEU A 216 21.24 12.96 -24.33
C LEU A 216 20.00 13.15 -25.21
N GLY A 217 19.46 12.05 -25.77
CA GLY A 217 18.15 12.04 -26.45
C GLY A 217 16.98 12.18 -25.48
N TRP A 218 17.11 11.67 -24.26
CA TRP A 218 16.18 11.83 -23.12
C TRP A 218 15.99 13.29 -22.75
N LEU A 219 17.08 14.08 -22.74
CA LEU A 219 17.02 15.52 -22.52
C LEU A 219 16.27 16.24 -23.65
N ILE A 220 16.44 15.80 -24.90
CA ILE A 220 15.77 16.40 -26.07
C ILE A 220 14.27 16.09 -26.09
N VAL A 221 13.86 14.85 -25.76
CA VAL A 221 12.43 14.48 -25.66
C VAL A 221 11.76 15.17 -24.46
N LEU A 222 12.47 15.34 -23.34
CA LEU A 222 12.03 16.20 -22.25
C LEU A 222 11.88 17.64 -22.73
N VAL A 223 12.85 18.22 -23.42
CA VAL A 223 12.76 19.61 -23.94
C VAL A 223 11.60 19.79 -24.93
N VAL A 224 11.30 18.81 -25.78
CA VAL A 224 10.19 18.89 -26.74
C VAL A 224 8.83 18.64 -26.06
N GLY A 225 8.75 17.73 -25.10
CA GLY A 225 7.53 17.50 -24.29
C GLY A 225 7.26 18.56 -23.20
N VAL A 226 8.28 19.31 -22.79
CA VAL A 226 8.24 20.41 -21.80
C VAL A 226 7.86 21.76 -22.44
N THR A 227 7.50 21.78 -23.72
CA THR A 227 6.79 22.94 -24.30
C THR A 227 5.38 23.14 -23.70
N LEU A 228 4.88 22.17 -22.93
CA LEU A 228 3.82 22.39 -21.94
C LEU A 228 4.45 22.90 -20.64
N LYS A 229 4.39 24.23 -20.45
CA LYS A 229 4.62 24.89 -19.15
C LYS A 229 3.69 24.27 -18.11
N ASP A 230 4.17 23.29 -17.34
CA ASP A 230 3.67 22.91 -16.00
C ASP A 230 4.54 21.76 -15.45
N GLY A 231 5.85 22.00 -15.34
CA GLY A 231 6.73 21.11 -14.60
C GLY A 231 6.38 21.18 -13.11
N ALA A 232 5.56 20.26 -12.62
CA ALA A 232 5.29 20.15 -11.20
C ALA A 232 6.59 19.74 -10.47
N ASP A 233 7.17 20.69 -9.73
CA ASP A 233 8.17 20.39 -8.72
C ASP A 233 7.47 19.56 -7.62
N GLY A 234 7.48 18.24 -7.77
CA GLY A 234 6.92 17.30 -6.80
C GLY A 234 7.53 17.38 -5.39
N ALA A 235 8.66 18.08 -5.25
CA ALA A 235 9.22 18.41 -3.94
C ALA A 235 8.31 19.40 -3.21
N ILE A 236 8.00 19.12 -1.95
CA ILE A 236 7.33 20.06 -1.06
C ILE A 236 8.14 21.36 -1.00
N SER A 237 7.48 22.48 -1.33
CA SER A 237 8.13 23.80 -1.34
C SER A 237 8.59 24.23 0.07
N GLU A 238 9.60 25.10 0.16
CA GLU A 238 10.06 25.64 1.45
C GLU A 238 8.94 26.31 2.25
N ARG A 239 8.01 26.98 1.56
CA ARG A 239 6.82 27.56 2.19
C ARG A 239 5.98 26.50 2.90
N VAL A 240 5.67 25.41 2.21
CA VAL A 240 4.88 24.32 2.78
C VAL A 240 5.65 23.62 3.90
N MET A 241 6.97 23.44 3.77
CA MET A 241 7.82 22.93 4.87
C MET A 241 7.77 23.82 6.12
N HIS A 242 7.72 25.14 5.93
CA HIS A 242 7.57 26.10 7.03
C HIS A 242 6.19 26.00 7.68
N GLU A 243 5.12 25.88 6.89
CA GLU A 243 3.75 25.66 7.39
C GLU A 243 3.65 24.35 8.19
N ILE A 244 4.25 23.25 7.69
CA ILE A 244 4.36 21.97 8.42
C ILE A 244 5.08 22.16 9.76
N SER A 245 6.20 22.89 9.75
CA SER A 245 6.95 23.18 10.99
C SER A 245 6.11 23.97 11.99
N GLY A 246 5.31 24.93 11.50
CA GLY A 246 4.33 25.69 12.29
C GLY A 246 3.33 24.78 12.99
N ILE A 247 2.66 23.92 12.21
CA ILE A 247 1.69 22.95 12.72
C ILE A 247 2.35 22.05 13.79
N ASN A 248 3.56 21.53 13.52
CA ASN A 248 4.23 20.62 14.45
C ASN A 248 4.61 21.25 15.80
N MET A 249 4.81 22.57 15.87
CA MET A 249 5.04 23.27 17.13
C MET A 249 3.80 23.36 18.01
N GLU A 250 2.60 23.28 17.41
CA GLU A 250 1.33 23.29 18.14
C GLU A 250 0.84 21.90 18.54
N GLY A 251 1.42 20.84 17.96
CA GLY A 251 1.07 19.46 18.25
C GLY A 251 1.42 18.99 19.69
N PRO A 252 1.22 17.71 20.00
CA PRO A 252 0.85 16.63 19.08
C PRO A 252 -0.65 16.59 18.74
N TYR A 253 -0.98 16.02 17.58
CA TYR A 253 -2.34 15.85 17.07
C TYR A 253 -2.80 14.39 17.10
N LEU A 254 -4.10 14.15 17.21
CA LEU A 254 -4.70 12.89 16.75
C LEU A 254 -4.85 12.93 15.23
N GLY A 255 -4.37 11.89 14.56
CA GLY A 255 -4.54 11.71 13.12
C GLY A 255 -5.83 10.98 12.82
N LEU A 256 -6.73 11.58 12.06
CA LEU A 256 -7.98 10.94 11.63
C LEU A 256 -7.87 10.59 10.14
N VAL A 257 -7.89 9.29 9.86
CA VAL A 257 -7.72 8.75 8.51
C VAL A 257 -9.08 8.21 8.04
N VAL A 258 -9.53 8.61 6.87
CA VAL A 258 -10.86 8.21 6.35
C VAL A 258 -10.81 7.92 4.85
N PRO A 259 -11.47 6.86 4.34
CA PRO A 259 -11.28 6.43 2.95
C PRO A 259 -11.79 7.42 1.90
N ASN A 260 -13.02 7.92 2.05
CA ASN A 260 -13.66 8.72 1.01
C ASN A 260 -14.49 9.87 1.60
N SER A 261 -15.05 10.70 0.70
CA SER A 261 -15.87 11.86 1.09
C SER A 261 -17.19 11.47 1.73
N PHE A 262 -17.78 10.34 1.33
CA PHE A 262 -19.04 9.86 1.88
C PHE A 262 -18.92 9.55 3.37
N GLU A 263 -17.82 8.93 3.79
CA GLU A 263 -17.52 8.65 5.22
C GLU A 263 -16.98 9.87 5.97
N LEU A 264 -16.28 10.78 5.27
CA LEU A 264 -15.70 11.99 5.87
C LEU A 264 -16.75 13.08 6.14
N ASN A 265 -17.71 13.26 5.24
CA ASN A 265 -18.63 14.39 5.28
C ASN A 265 -19.49 14.45 6.56
N PRO A 266 -20.01 13.34 7.11
CA PRO A 266 -20.74 13.38 8.37
C PRO A 266 -19.92 13.97 9.52
N LEU A 267 -18.61 13.67 9.58
CA LEU A 267 -17.71 14.27 10.57
C LEU A 267 -17.50 15.77 10.32
N LEU A 268 -17.29 16.17 9.06
CA LEU A 268 -17.08 17.59 8.72
C LEU A 268 -18.34 18.47 8.93
N GLN A 269 -19.52 17.86 8.89
CA GLN A 269 -20.80 18.52 9.14
C GLN A 269 -21.18 18.48 10.63
N SER A 270 -20.48 17.70 11.45
CA SER A 270 -20.73 17.62 12.88
C SER A 270 -20.34 18.94 13.56
N PRO A 271 -21.18 19.46 14.48
CA PRO A 271 -20.84 20.65 15.26
C PRO A 271 -19.65 20.40 16.22
N SER A 272 -19.27 19.14 16.47
CA SER A 272 -18.09 18.81 17.29
C SER A 272 -16.78 19.16 16.57
N PHE A 273 -16.76 19.27 15.24
CA PHE A 273 -15.55 19.64 14.50
C PHE A 273 -15.40 21.15 14.39
N VAL A 274 -14.40 21.69 15.08
CA VAL A 274 -14.05 23.10 15.01
C VAL A 274 -12.78 23.26 14.18
N VAL A 275 -12.91 23.93 13.04
CA VAL A 275 -11.80 24.18 12.11
C VAL A 275 -10.85 25.22 12.71
N ASN A 276 -9.54 25.05 12.50
CA ASN A 276 -8.57 26.08 12.84
C ASN A 276 -8.75 27.32 11.94
N GLU A 277 -9.00 28.49 12.55
CA GLU A 277 -9.31 29.72 11.81
C GLU A 277 -8.14 30.28 11.00
N SER A 278 -6.90 30.14 11.51
CA SER A 278 -5.71 30.71 10.87
C SER A 278 -5.14 29.80 9.79
N LEU A 279 -5.25 28.48 9.97
CA LEU A 279 -4.78 27.48 9.03
C LEU A 279 -5.76 26.29 8.98
N PRO A 280 -6.88 26.42 8.24
CA PRO A 280 -7.95 25.41 8.23
C PRO A 280 -7.52 24.10 7.59
N PHE A 281 -6.59 24.15 6.63
CA PHE A 281 -6.02 22.97 6.00
C PHE A 281 -4.67 23.26 5.34
N LEU A 282 -3.94 22.19 5.07
CA LEU A 282 -2.73 22.20 4.24
C LEU A 282 -2.86 21.13 3.15
N ASP A 283 -2.66 21.51 1.89
CA ASP A 283 -2.68 20.57 0.76
C ASP A 283 -1.25 20.12 0.42
N VAL A 284 -0.97 18.82 0.53
CA VAL A 284 0.35 18.22 0.24
C VAL A 284 0.20 16.97 -0.60
N SER A 285 0.93 16.88 -1.71
CA SER A 285 0.97 15.68 -2.58
C SER A 285 -0.42 15.15 -2.98
N GLY A 286 -1.33 16.07 -3.29
CA GLY A 286 -2.71 15.77 -3.71
C GLY A 286 -3.68 15.43 -2.56
N ARG A 287 -3.27 15.61 -1.30
CA ARG A 287 -4.08 15.33 -0.11
C ARG A 287 -4.31 16.59 0.70
N ARG A 288 -5.53 16.73 1.22
CA ARG A 288 -5.93 17.82 2.11
C ARG A 288 -5.89 17.38 3.57
N PHE A 289 -4.94 17.92 4.32
CA PHE A 289 -4.82 17.75 5.77
C PHE A 289 -5.60 18.87 6.46
N ARG A 290 -6.77 18.57 7.02
CA ARG A 290 -7.63 19.54 7.70
C ARG A 290 -7.22 19.64 9.16
N ILE A 291 -7.02 20.85 9.64
CA ILE A 291 -6.50 21.11 10.98
C ILE A 291 -7.62 21.71 11.82
N GLY A 292 -7.82 21.19 13.02
CA GLY A 292 -8.86 21.66 13.91
C GLY A 292 -8.86 20.95 15.25
N THR A 293 -10.01 20.98 15.92
CA THR A 293 -10.25 20.28 17.19
C THR A 293 -11.54 19.48 17.12
N LEU A 294 -11.54 18.34 17.81
CA LEU A 294 -12.72 17.54 18.12
C LEU A 294 -12.76 17.36 19.63
N GLU A 295 -13.84 17.80 20.28
CA GLU A 295 -13.90 17.91 21.73
C GLU A 295 -12.70 18.76 22.25
N SER A 296 -11.88 18.25 23.18
CA SER A 296 -10.65 18.91 23.64
C SER A 296 -9.38 18.48 22.88
N GLU A 297 -9.50 17.62 21.86
CA GLU A 297 -8.36 17.06 21.15
C GLU A 297 -8.03 17.83 19.88
N LYS A 298 -6.74 18.15 19.68
CA LYS A 298 -6.25 18.68 18.40
C LYS A 298 -6.19 17.56 17.38
N VAL A 299 -6.77 17.79 16.20
CA VAL A 299 -6.87 16.77 15.16
C VAL A 299 -6.34 17.22 13.80
N ILE A 300 -5.79 16.27 13.05
CA ILE A 300 -5.53 16.39 11.62
C ILE A 300 -6.35 15.33 10.89
N ILE A 301 -7.29 15.76 10.05
CA ILE A 301 -8.18 14.87 9.30
C ILE A 301 -7.74 14.79 7.84
N VAL A 302 -7.54 13.59 7.32
CA VAL A 302 -7.11 13.36 5.93
C VAL A 302 -7.89 12.24 5.27
N MET A 303 -8.32 12.49 4.03
CA MET A 303 -8.97 11.49 3.19
C MET A 303 -7.92 10.70 2.41
N THR A 304 -8.03 9.37 2.38
CA THR A 304 -7.01 8.52 1.74
C THR A 304 -7.26 8.25 0.27
N GLY A 305 -8.52 8.11 -0.13
CA GLY A 305 -8.91 7.34 -1.31
C GLY A 305 -9.04 5.84 -0.99
N LEU A 306 -9.79 5.12 -1.81
CA LEU A 306 -10.00 3.67 -1.65
C LEU A 306 -8.73 2.87 -1.94
N SER A 307 -8.66 1.65 -1.40
CA SER A 307 -7.58 0.67 -1.49
C SER A 307 -6.44 0.85 -0.48
N MET A 308 -5.78 -0.28 -0.20
CA MET A 308 -4.70 -0.38 0.78
C MET A 308 -3.49 0.49 0.38
N LEU A 309 -3.24 0.64 -0.93
CA LEU A 309 -2.15 1.48 -1.44
C LEU A 309 -2.36 2.96 -1.08
N ASN A 310 -3.56 3.49 -1.35
CA ASN A 310 -3.88 4.88 -1.04
C ASN A 310 -3.92 5.14 0.47
N ALA A 311 -4.46 4.19 1.25
CA ALA A 311 -4.46 4.24 2.71
C ALA A 311 -3.04 4.26 3.28
N GLY A 312 -2.16 3.38 2.81
CA GLY A 312 -0.76 3.32 3.22
C GLY A 312 0.01 4.60 2.89
N ILE A 313 -0.10 5.09 1.64
CA ILE A 313 0.53 6.35 1.20
C ILE A 313 0.10 7.52 2.09
N THR A 314 -1.21 7.66 2.32
CA THR A 314 -1.77 8.79 3.07
C THR A 314 -1.35 8.75 4.54
N THR A 315 -1.42 7.57 5.16
CA THR A 315 -1.03 7.39 6.56
C THR A 315 0.46 7.64 6.74
N GLN A 316 1.30 7.18 5.81
CA GLN A 316 2.73 7.44 5.84
C GLN A 316 3.04 8.94 5.70
N LEU A 317 2.36 9.65 4.79
CA LEU A 317 2.50 11.11 4.68
C LEU A 317 2.07 11.83 5.96
N LEU A 318 0.93 11.44 6.55
CA LEU A 318 0.45 12.00 7.81
C LEU A 318 1.51 11.88 8.92
N LEU A 319 2.05 10.67 9.13
CA LEU A 319 3.01 10.41 10.20
C LEU A 319 4.40 10.99 9.93
N SER A 320 4.82 11.07 8.66
CA SER A 320 6.11 11.67 8.30
C SER A 320 6.10 13.19 8.35
N LEU A 321 4.98 13.83 8.03
CA LEU A 321 4.91 15.29 7.97
C LEU A 321 4.48 15.90 9.30
N PHE A 322 3.59 15.26 10.05
CA PHE A 322 2.95 15.87 11.21
C PHE A 322 3.30 15.17 12.54
N ASN A 323 3.37 15.94 13.61
CA ASN A 323 3.56 15.44 14.97
C ASN A 323 2.26 14.80 15.48
N VAL A 324 2.09 13.51 15.22
CA VAL A 324 0.87 12.73 15.52
C VAL A 324 1.10 11.79 16.70
N LYS A 325 0.22 11.85 17.72
CA LYS A 325 0.29 10.98 18.92
C LYS A 325 -0.49 9.67 18.80
N GLY A 326 -1.34 9.54 17.79
CA GLY A 326 -2.15 8.35 17.56
C GLY A 326 -3.03 8.52 16.33
N VAL A 327 -3.40 7.41 15.70
CA VAL A 327 -4.23 7.37 14.50
C VAL A 327 -5.56 6.70 14.79
N LEU A 328 -6.65 7.39 14.49
CA LEU A 328 -8.01 6.87 14.52
C LEU A 328 -8.48 6.71 13.07
N HIS A 329 -8.96 5.52 12.74
CA HIS A 329 -9.51 5.23 11.43
C HIS A 329 -10.98 4.85 11.56
N PHE A 330 -11.83 5.31 10.66
CA PHE A 330 -13.25 5.02 10.74
C PHE A 330 -13.87 4.94 9.36
N GLY A 331 -15.01 4.26 9.29
CA GLY A 331 -15.74 4.08 8.05
C GLY A 331 -16.73 2.93 8.10
N ILE A 332 -17.19 2.52 6.94
CA ILE A 332 -18.06 1.36 6.74
C ILE A 332 -17.23 0.12 6.38
N ALA A 333 -17.84 -1.06 6.49
CA ALA A 333 -17.26 -2.35 6.10
C ALA A 333 -18.36 -3.38 5.82
N GLY A 334 -18.05 -4.42 5.04
CA GLY A 334 -18.91 -5.57 4.89
C GLY A 334 -18.84 -6.51 6.09
N ASN A 335 -19.94 -7.18 6.43
CA ASN A 335 -20.01 -8.08 7.57
C ASN A 335 -19.78 -9.55 7.19
N ALA A 336 -18.75 -10.16 7.78
CA ALA A 336 -18.53 -11.60 7.70
C ALA A 336 -19.17 -12.40 8.84
N ASN A 337 -19.39 -11.79 10.00
CA ASN A 337 -19.85 -12.47 11.22
C ASN A 337 -21.38 -12.64 11.22
N PRO A 338 -21.91 -13.88 11.21
CA PRO A 338 -23.36 -14.13 11.16
C PRO A 338 -24.10 -13.69 12.44
N GLU A 339 -23.40 -13.45 13.55
CA GLU A 339 -24.01 -13.00 14.82
C GLU A 339 -24.22 -11.48 14.87
N LEU A 340 -23.66 -10.73 13.91
CA LEU A 340 -23.78 -9.28 13.82
C LEU A 340 -24.66 -8.87 12.64
N GLN A 341 -25.12 -7.61 12.67
CA GLN A 341 -26.05 -7.10 11.67
C GLN A 341 -25.59 -5.76 11.12
N ILE A 342 -26.15 -5.38 9.98
CA ILE A 342 -25.98 -4.06 9.37
C ILE A 342 -26.26 -2.98 10.42
N GLY A 343 -25.46 -1.93 10.41
CA GLY A 343 -25.46 -0.81 11.32
C GLY A 343 -24.59 -0.98 12.56
N ASP A 344 -24.25 -2.21 12.98
CA ASP A 344 -23.37 -2.43 14.14
C ASP A 344 -22.00 -1.83 13.88
N VAL A 345 -21.39 -1.24 14.91
CA VAL A 345 -20.04 -0.68 14.84
C VAL A 345 -19.07 -1.62 15.52
N THR A 346 -18.14 -2.14 14.74
CA THR A 346 -17.17 -3.14 15.18
C THR A 346 -15.82 -2.50 15.46
N ILE A 347 -15.15 -2.98 16.51
CA ILE A 347 -13.84 -2.52 16.94
C ILE A 347 -12.92 -3.75 17.00
N PRO A 348 -12.18 -4.06 15.93
CA PRO A 348 -11.30 -5.22 15.93
C PRO A 348 -10.09 -5.09 16.85
N GLN A 349 -9.67 -6.19 17.47
CA GLN A 349 -8.41 -6.26 18.22
C GLN A 349 -7.20 -6.38 17.30
N TYR A 350 -7.36 -7.07 16.16
CA TYR A 350 -6.32 -7.25 15.15
C TYR A 350 -6.87 -6.94 13.75
N TRP A 351 -5.99 -6.50 12.87
CA TRP A 351 -6.27 -6.32 11.45
C TRP A 351 -5.39 -7.25 10.62
N ALA A 352 -6.01 -8.07 9.76
CA ALA A 352 -5.29 -8.97 8.86
C ALA A 352 -5.18 -8.41 7.44
N HIS A 353 -3.99 -8.46 6.87
CA HIS A 353 -3.79 -8.14 5.46
C HIS A 353 -4.05 -9.39 4.62
N THR A 354 -5.19 -9.43 3.93
CA THR A 354 -5.67 -10.63 3.22
C THR A 354 -5.49 -10.54 1.70
N GLY A 355 -4.75 -9.51 1.24
CA GLY A 355 -4.53 -9.26 -0.18
C GLY A 355 -3.30 -9.92 -0.79
N LEU A 356 -2.34 -10.39 0.01
CA LEU A 356 -1.07 -10.96 -0.47
C LEU A 356 -1.13 -12.49 -0.49
N TRP A 357 -0.94 -13.11 -1.66
CA TRP A 357 -1.06 -14.55 -1.85
C TRP A 357 0.18 -15.17 -2.50
N ASN A 358 0.42 -16.45 -2.21
CA ASN A 358 1.17 -17.33 -3.08
C ASN A 358 0.16 -18.18 -3.85
N TRP A 359 0.15 -18.09 -5.18
CA TRP A 359 -0.76 -18.85 -6.02
C TRP A 359 -0.09 -20.15 -6.47
N GLN A 360 -0.53 -21.24 -5.85
CA GLN A 360 0.13 -22.53 -5.96
C GLN A 360 -0.03 -23.15 -7.36
N ARG A 361 1.01 -23.86 -7.78
CA ARG A 361 1.06 -24.59 -9.04
C ARG A 361 0.00 -25.67 -9.11
N TYR A 362 -0.60 -25.83 -10.30
CA TYR A 362 -1.56 -26.90 -10.53
C TYR A 362 -0.90 -28.28 -10.38
N GLY A 363 -1.60 -29.20 -9.70
CA GLY A 363 -1.11 -30.55 -9.40
C GLY A 363 -0.47 -30.68 -8.01
N GLU A 364 -0.06 -29.57 -7.42
CA GLU A 364 0.46 -29.52 -6.05
C GLU A 364 -0.69 -29.38 -5.04
N GLY A 365 -0.58 -30.09 -3.93
CA GLY A 365 -1.50 -30.06 -2.81
C GLY A 365 -0.92 -29.33 -1.60
N PRO A 366 -1.62 -29.38 -0.45
CA PRO A 366 -1.23 -28.59 0.71
C PRO A 366 0.08 -29.03 1.39
N ASN A 367 0.56 -30.24 1.08
CA ASN A 367 1.80 -30.79 1.62
C ASN A 367 3.02 -30.52 0.72
N ASP A 368 2.79 -30.05 -0.50
CA ASP A 368 3.85 -29.67 -1.41
C ASP A 368 4.38 -28.28 -1.05
N GLU A 369 5.69 -28.10 -1.14
CA GLU A 369 6.39 -26.86 -0.80
C GLU A 369 6.04 -25.75 -1.78
N LEU A 370 5.81 -24.53 -1.29
CA LEU A 370 5.60 -23.38 -2.17
C LEU A 370 6.94 -22.92 -2.75
N ALA A 371 6.90 -22.35 -3.96
CA ALA A 371 8.04 -21.62 -4.51
C ALA A 371 8.57 -20.62 -3.47
N LEU A 372 9.88 -20.64 -3.20
CA LEU A 372 10.60 -19.77 -2.26
C LEU A 372 10.22 -19.95 -0.76
N GLU A 373 9.49 -21.00 -0.38
CA GLU A 373 9.21 -21.30 1.04
C GLU A 373 10.49 -21.64 1.82
N SER A 374 11.42 -22.41 1.24
CA SER A 374 12.73 -22.73 1.83
C SER A 374 13.56 -21.49 2.19
N ASN A 375 13.37 -20.40 1.43
CA ASN A 375 14.07 -19.13 1.59
C ASN A 375 13.40 -18.23 2.66
N GLY A 376 12.25 -18.68 3.18
CA GLY A 376 11.46 -17.98 4.19
C GLY A 376 10.60 -16.85 3.64
N ASP A 377 10.44 -16.75 2.31
CA ASP A 377 9.65 -15.70 1.66
C ASP A 377 8.14 -16.00 1.73
N TYR A 378 7.74 -17.27 1.66
CA TYR A 378 6.34 -17.68 1.73
C TYR A 378 6.09 -18.76 2.78
N THR A 379 4.82 -18.88 3.18
CA THR A 379 4.39 -19.83 4.21
C THR A 379 3.09 -20.54 3.86
N ARG A 380 3.01 -21.82 4.26
CA ARG A 380 1.79 -22.65 4.24
C ARG A 380 1.05 -22.68 5.58
N LYS A 381 1.30 -21.69 6.45
CA LYS A 381 0.69 -21.65 7.79
C LYS A 381 -0.57 -20.79 7.86
N ILE A 382 -0.86 -20.01 6.84
CA ILE A 382 -1.89 -18.97 6.87
C ILE A 382 -2.82 -19.16 5.68
N GLY A 383 -4.08 -19.51 5.95
CA GLY A 383 -5.16 -19.58 4.97
C GLY A 383 -4.87 -20.45 3.74
N TYR A 384 -5.54 -21.60 3.62
CA TYR A 384 -5.52 -22.40 2.40
C TYR A 384 -6.88 -22.31 1.71
N LEU A 385 -6.94 -21.62 0.56
CA LEU A 385 -8.14 -21.51 -0.25
C LEU A 385 -7.99 -22.38 -1.50
N ARG A 386 -8.70 -23.50 -1.55
CA ARG A 386 -8.75 -24.37 -2.74
C ARG A 386 -9.97 -24.02 -3.58
N PHE A 387 -9.76 -23.52 -4.78
CA PHE A 387 -10.84 -23.01 -5.63
C PHE A 387 -11.87 -24.09 -5.99
N SER A 388 -11.44 -25.34 -6.17
CA SER A 388 -12.34 -26.43 -6.54
C SER A 388 -13.40 -26.75 -5.47
N GLN A 389 -13.21 -26.32 -4.22
CA GLN A 389 -14.22 -26.44 -3.16
C GLN A 389 -15.44 -25.52 -3.38
N TYR A 390 -15.35 -24.57 -4.30
CA TYR A 390 -16.38 -23.57 -4.59
C TYR A 390 -16.96 -23.68 -6.00
N ASN A 391 -16.66 -24.75 -6.74
CA ASN A 391 -17.28 -25.00 -8.03
C ASN A 391 -18.79 -25.23 -7.85
N ASN A 392 -19.60 -24.57 -8.67
CA ASN A 392 -20.99 -24.94 -8.90
C ASN A 392 -20.97 -26.13 -9.89
N ASP A 393 -21.58 -27.26 -9.56
CA ASP A 393 -21.91 -28.39 -10.45
C ASP A 393 -20.86 -29.50 -10.73
N THR A 394 -21.21 -30.77 -11.05
CA THR A 394 -22.40 -31.65 -10.94
C THR A 394 -22.05 -33.05 -11.48
N GLU A 395 -21.06 -33.74 -10.91
CA GLU A 395 -20.97 -35.20 -11.04
C GLU A 395 -20.75 -35.78 -9.64
N ASN A 396 -21.77 -36.50 -9.13
CA ASN A 396 -21.70 -37.24 -7.87
C ASN A 396 -21.48 -36.42 -6.58
N ARG A 397 -21.77 -35.11 -6.58
CA ARG A 397 -21.61 -34.21 -5.40
C ARG A 397 -20.17 -34.15 -4.84
N LYS A 398 -19.16 -34.52 -5.63
CA LYS A 398 -17.75 -34.39 -5.22
C LYS A 398 -17.12 -33.19 -5.94
N PRO A 399 -16.34 -32.36 -5.23
CA PRO A 399 -15.55 -31.30 -5.86
C PRO A 399 -14.64 -31.91 -6.93
N SER A 400 -14.81 -31.51 -8.20
CA SER A 400 -13.84 -31.81 -9.26
C SER A 400 -12.75 -30.75 -9.22
N ASP A 401 -11.49 -31.15 -9.37
CA ASP A 401 -10.40 -30.18 -9.38
C ASP A 401 -10.51 -29.19 -10.53
N ASN A 402 -9.84 -28.05 -10.41
CA ASN A 402 -9.79 -27.05 -11.47
C ASN A 402 -8.37 -26.50 -11.66
N LEU A 403 -8.14 -25.84 -12.80
CA LEU A 403 -6.83 -25.35 -13.18
C LEU A 403 -6.32 -24.20 -12.28
N LEU A 404 -7.18 -23.55 -11.51
CA LEU A 404 -6.78 -22.50 -10.57
C LEU A 404 -6.11 -23.07 -9.32
N ASN A 405 -6.31 -24.35 -9.02
CA ASN A 405 -5.80 -25.04 -7.85
C ASN A 405 -6.11 -24.33 -6.52
N SER A 406 -5.13 -23.65 -5.92
CA SER A 406 -5.25 -23.04 -4.61
C SER A 406 -4.34 -21.83 -4.40
N VAL A 407 -4.68 -21.00 -3.41
CA VAL A 407 -3.85 -19.90 -2.92
C VAL A 407 -3.58 -20.04 -1.43
N TRP A 408 -2.41 -19.56 -1.02
CA TRP A 408 -1.97 -19.45 0.36
C TRP A 408 -1.82 -17.98 0.75
N TYR A 409 -2.41 -17.57 1.86
CA TYR A 409 -2.30 -16.20 2.34
C TYR A 409 -0.91 -15.95 2.95
N GLN A 410 -0.37 -14.76 2.72
CA GLN A 410 0.99 -14.44 3.11
C GLN A 410 0.99 -13.21 4.04
N PRO A 411 1.92 -13.16 5.02
CA PRO A 411 2.13 -11.96 5.82
C PRO A 411 2.79 -10.87 4.97
N GLU A 412 2.50 -9.61 5.28
CA GLU A 412 3.22 -8.49 4.68
C GLU A 412 4.64 -8.40 5.25
N GLU A 413 5.60 -7.98 4.43
CA GLU A 413 6.92 -7.59 4.89
C GLU A 413 6.85 -6.22 5.57
N ILE A 414 7.52 -6.09 6.73
CA ILE A 414 7.59 -4.84 7.47
C ILE A 414 9.02 -4.50 7.88
N PHE A 415 9.28 -3.20 7.98
CA PHE A 415 10.55 -2.62 8.40
C PHE A 415 10.29 -1.59 9.52
N PRO A 416 10.17 -2.03 10.78
CA PRO A 416 9.91 -1.13 11.90
C PRO A 416 10.97 -0.04 12.04
N VAL A 417 10.57 1.17 12.44
CA VAL A 417 11.50 2.31 12.57
C VAL A 417 12.55 2.16 13.66
N ASP A 418 12.30 1.29 14.64
CA ASP A 418 13.24 0.86 15.69
C ASP A 418 13.96 -0.46 15.35
N GLY A 419 13.72 -0.99 14.15
CA GLY A 419 14.36 -2.19 13.64
C GLY A 419 15.73 -1.91 13.02
N GLN A 420 16.41 -2.99 12.63
CA GLN A 420 17.61 -2.88 11.80
C GLN A 420 17.18 -2.54 10.36
N PRO A 421 17.72 -1.47 9.75
CA PRO A 421 17.37 -1.12 8.38
C PRO A 421 17.59 -2.29 7.42
N GLU A 422 16.63 -2.50 6.51
CA GLU A 422 16.68 -3.53 5.45
C GLU A 422 16.65 -4.99 5.96
N ILE A 423 16.45 -5.20 7.26
CA ILE A 423 16.11 -6.51 7.80
C ILE A 423 14.58 -6.63 7.88
N ARG A 424 14.02 -7.44 6.98
CA ARG A 424 12.58 -7.69 6.91
C ARG A 424 12.08 -8.43 8.15
N GLN A 425 10.87 -8.08 8.58
CA GLN A 425 10.03 -8.87 9.48
C GLN A 425 8.69 -9.13 8.79
N HIS A 426 7.85 -9.97 9.38
CA HIS A 426 6.56 -10.35 8.78
C HIS A 426 5.40 -10.04 9.72
N ALA A 427 4.31 -9.50 9.17
CA ALA A 427 3.08 -9.27 9.91
C ALA A 427 1.85 -9.67 9.07
N PHE A 428 1.12 -10.67 9.56
CA PHE A 428 -0.21 -10.99 9.03
C PHE A 428 -1.31 -10.32 9.85
N LEU A 429 -1.31 -10.53 11.17
CA LEU A 429 -2.24 -9.90 12.11
C LEU A 429 -1.55 -8.74 12.83
N VAL A 430 -2.00 -7.52 12.56
CA VAL A 430 -1.50 -6.30 13.19
C VAL A 430 -2.38 -5.93 14.39
N PRO A 431 -1.84 -5.86 15.62
CA PRO A 431 -2.63 -5.53 16.79
C PRO A 431 -3.01 -4.05 16.85
N VAL A 432 -4.23 -3.76 17.28
CA VAL A 432 -4.65 -2.44 17.78
C VAL A 432 -3.93 -2.14 19.09
N THR A 433 -3.70 -0.85 19.37
CA THR A 433 -3.03 -0.43 20.61
C THR A 433 -3.83 -0.88 21.84
N LYS A 434 -3.17 -1.60 22.75
CA LYS A 434 -3.80 -2.21 23.92
C LYS A 434 -4.60 -1.21 24.75
N GLN A 435 -4.05 -0.02 25.00
CA GLN A 435 -4.71 1.03 25.76
C GLN A 435 -5.99 1.52 25.06
N TYR A 436 -5.93 1.77 23.74
CA TYR A 436 -7.10 2.17 22.96
C TYR A 436 -8.16 1.07 22.92
N PHE A 437 -7.76 -0.18 22.75
CA PHE A 437 -8.69 -1.31 22.72
C PHE A 437 -9.36 -1.55 24.07
N SER A 438 -8.63 -1.39 25.17
CA SER A 438 -9.20 -1.43 26.52
C SER A 438 -10.16 -0.27 26.78
N LEU A 439 -9.81 0.94 26.35
CA LEU A 439 -10.69 2.11 26.50
C LEU A 439 -11.99 1.96 25.70
N ALA A 440 -11.92 1.35 24.52
CA ALA A 440 -13.07 1.12 23.64
C ALA A 440 -14.16 0.24 24.25
N GLU A 441 -13.88 -0.52 25.31
CA GLU A 441 -14.90 -1.24 26.09
C GLU A 441 -15.99 -0.32 26.64
N LYS A 442 -15.63 0.93 27.00
CA LYS A 442 -16.59 1.93 27.52
C LYS A 442 -17.58 2.44 26.46
N LEU A 443 -17.39 2.08 25.19
CA LEU A 443 -18.31 2.41 24.11
C LEU A 443 -19.46 1.40 24.01
N GLU A 444 -19.30 0.21 24.62
CA GLU A 444 -20.35 -0.80 24.64
C GLU A 444 -21.60 -0.27 25.38
N GLY A 445 -22.78 -0.47 24.79
CA GLY A 445 -24.04 0.08 25.30
C GLY A 445 -24.40 1.48 24.80
N MET A 446 -23.54 2.12 24.00
CA MET A 446 -23.90 3.35 23.28
C MET A 446 -25.13 3.13 22.39
N GLU A 447 -26.07 4.06 22.42
CA GLU A 447 -27.23 4.05 21.52
C GLU A 447 -26.84 4.57 20.14
N LEU A 448 -27.17 3.82 19.10
CA LEU A 448 -26.91 4.15 17.72
C LEU A 448 -28.21 4.31 16.93
N GLU A 449 -28.17 5.16 15.91
CA GLU A 449 -29.29 5.30 15.00
C GLU A 449 -29.53 4.03 14.21
N ARG A 450 -30.80 3.76 13.90
CA ARG A 450 -31.22 2.53 13.21
C ARG A 450 -31.98 2.78 11.91
N CYS A 451 -32.30 4.03 11.60
CA CYS A 451 -33.15 4.39 10.47
C CYS A 451 -32.42 5.37 9.54
N VAL A 452 -32.62 5.18 8.25
CA VAL A 452 -32.27 6.14 7.20
C VAL A 452 -33.54 6.46 6.42
N ASN A 453 -33.93 7.73 6.41
CA ASN A 453 -35.24 8.17 5.91
C ASN A 453 -36.38 7.38 6.58
N SER A 454 -37.21 6.67 5.80
CA SER A 454 -38.30 5.82 6.29
C SER A 454 -37.92 4.34 6.46
N THR A 455 -36.68 3.95 6.16
CA THR A 455 -36.23 2.56 6.21
C THR A 455 -35.42 2.33 7.48
N CYS A 456 -35.82 1.34 8.28
CA CYS A 456 -35.20 1.05 9.56
C CYS A 456 -34.70 -0.39 9.65
N LEU A 457 -33.59 -0.57 10.38
CA LEU A 457 -33.08 -1.86 10.78
C LEU A 457 -34.01 -2.53 11.80
N PRO A 458 -34.08 -3.88 11.79
CA PRO A 458 -35.01 -4.65 12.62
C PRO A 458 -34.73 -4.48 14.13
N ARG A 459 -33.48 -4.17 14.50
CA ARG A 459 -33.10 -3.79 15.87
C ARG A 459 -32.22 -2.55 15.87
N LYS A 460 -32.03 -1.95 17.04
CA LYS A 460 -30.99 -0.95 17.24
C LYS A 460 -29.60 -1.59 17.02
N PRO A 461 -28.70 -0.92 16.29
CA PRO A 461 -27.31 -1.32 16.23
C PRO A 461 -26.60 -1.23 17.57
N LYS A 462 -25.48 -1.94 17.70
CA LYS A 462 -24.62 -1.92 18.89
C LYS A 462 -23.17 -1.65 18.52
N VAL A 463 -22.42 -1.10 19.47
CA VAL A 463 -20.96 -1.06 19.43
C VAL A 463 -20.42 -2.34 20.05
N ILE A 464 -19.46 -2.99 19.40
CA ILE A 464 -18.90 -4.24 19.89
C ILE A 464 -17.42 -4.41 19.53
N ARG A 465 -16.61 -4.87 20.50
CA ARG A 465 -15.25 -5.33 20.23
C ARG A 465 -15.25 -6.72 19.63
N VAL A 466 -14.42 -6.93 18.61
CA VAL A 466 -14.33 -8.19 17.88
C VAL A 466 -12.88 -8.62 17.74
N LYS A 467 -12.65 -9.89 17.41
CA LYS A 467 -11.29 -10.44 17.34
C LYS A 467 -10.52 -9.84 16.17
N ASN A 468 -10.98 -10.06 14.95
CA ASN A 468 -10.24 -9.73 13.74
C ASN A 468 -11.09 -8.92 12.76
N GLY A 469 -10.52 -7.86 12.20
CA GLY A 469 -10.95 -7.23 10.96
C GLY A 469 -9.96 -7.59 9.86
N ILE A 470 -10.38 -7.50 8.60
CA ILE A 470 -9.51 -7.82 7.47
C ILE A 470 -9.62 -6.76 6.38
N SER A 471 -8.53 -6.59 5.63
CA SER A 471 -8.53 -5.74 4.44
C SER A 471 -7.92 -6.45 3.24
N SER A 472 -8.45 -6.16 2.05
CA SER A 472 -7.87 -6.55 0.76
C SER A 472 -8.27 -5.53 -0.32
N ASN A 473 -7.62 -5.52 -1.49
CA ASN A 473 -8.01 -4.66 -2.61
C ASN A 473 -9.22 -5.23 -3.40
N ALA A 474 -10.22 -5.74 -2.69
CA ALA A 474 -11.42 -6.32 -3.27
C ALA A 474 -12.65 -5.88 -2.47
N PHE A 475 -13.68 -5.43 -3.18
CA PHE A 475 -15.02 -5.32 -2.62
C PHE A 475 -15.64 -6.72 -2.58
N VAL A 476 -15.82 -7.28 -1.38
CA VAL A 476 -16.31 -8.65 -1.22
C VAL A 476 -17.83 -8.66 -1.26
N ASP A 477 -18.38 -9.13 -2.38
CA ASP A 477 -19.81 -9.39 -2.55
C ASP A 477 -20.02 -10.86 -2.95
N ASN A 478 -19.56 -11.77 -2.09
CA ASN A 478 -19.62 -13.21 -2.33
C ASN A 478 -19.78 -13.98 -1.02
N GLY A 479 -20.98 -14.54 -0.79
CA GLY A 479 -21.30 -15.25 0.45
C GLY A 479 -20.36 -16.42 0.78
N ALA A 480 -19.93 -17.20 -0.22
CA ALA A 480 -19.06 -18.35 0.02
C ALA A 480 -17.63 -17.90 0.43
N TYR A 481 -17.10 -16.87 -0.22
CA TYR A 481 -15.81 -16.30 0.16
C TYR A 481 -15.89 -15.58 1.51
N ARG A 482 -16.99 -14.89 1.81
CA ARG A 482 -17.26 -14.34 3.14
C ARG A 482 -17.21 -15.43 4.22
N GLU A 483 -17.89 -16.56 4.02
CA GLU A 483 -17.88 -17.70 4.96
C GLU A 483 -16.49 -18.27 5.15
N PHE A 484 -15.69 -18.36 4.08
CA PHE A 484 -14.29 -18.72 4.17
C PHE A 484 -13.50 -17.74 5.06
N LEU A 485 -13.65 -16.45 4.84
CA LEU A 485 -12.95 -15.41 5.61
C LEU A 485 -13.34 -15.45 7.10
N TYR A 486 -14.62 -15.65 7.41
CA TYR A 486 -15.07 -15.85 8.80
C TYR A 486 -14.48 -17.12 9.40
N SER A 487 -14.61 -18.26 8.73
CA SER A 487 -14.18 -19.56 9.27
C SER A 487 -12.66 -19.67 9.45
N LYS A 488 -11.87 -19.08 8.54
CA LYS A 488 -10.41 -19.16 8.59
C LYS A 488 -9.78 -18.08 9.45
N PHE A 489 -10.32 -16.87 9.45
CA PHE A 489 -9.69 -15.73 10.09
C PHE A 489 -10.49 -15.15 11.23
N SER A 490 -11.67 -15.69 11.57
CA SER A 490 -12.60 -15.06 12.52
C SER A 490 -12.88 -13.59 12.16
N ALA A 491 -12.87 -13.28 10.86
CA ALA A 491 -13.01 -11.93 10.33
C ALA A 491 -14.41 -11.41 10.65
N THR A 492 -14.54 -10.15 11.09
CA THR A 492 -15.85 -9.52 11.24
C THR A 492 -16.03 -8.41 10.20
N PRO A 493 -15.42 -7.21 10.34
CA PRO A 493 -15.44 -6.25 9.25
C PRO A 493 -14.45 -6.68 8.15
N ILE A 494 -14.93 -6.62 6.92
CA ILE A 494 -14.14 -6.73 5.69
C ILE A 494 -14.13 -5.35 5.03
N ASP A 495 -12.96 -4.72 4.91
CA ASP A 495 -12.80 -3.46 4.21
C ASP A 495 -11.61 -3.46 3.23
N MET A 496 -11.21 -2.28 2.76
CA MET A 496 -10.17 -2.12 1.75
C MET A 496 -8.99 -1.27 2.24
N GLU A 497 -8.92 -0.87 3.51
CA GLU A 497 -7.94 0.12 4.00
C GLU A 497 -7.32 -0.19 5.37
N SER A 498 -8.10 -0.69 6.33
CA SER A 498 -7.72 -0.64 7.74
C SER A 498 -6.45 -1.40 8.07
N ALA A 499 -6.21 -2.56 7.46
CA ALA A 499 -4.97 -3.31 7.64
C ALA A 499 -3.74 -2.54 7.14
N ALA A 500 -3.85 -1.74 6.07
CA ALA A 500 -2.76 -0.91 5.60
C ALA A 500 -2.47 0.27 6.54
N VAL A 501 -3.51 0.92 7.06
CA VAL A 501 -3.34 1.96 8.10
C VAL A 501 -2.69 1.37 9.35
N ALA A 502 -3.16 0.20 9.80
CA ALA A 502 -2.61 -0.51 10.94
C ALA A 502 -1.13 -0.87 10.73
N LEU A 503 -0.78 -1.40 9.55
CA LEU A 503 0.58 -1.81 9.19
C LEU A 503 1.55 -0.61 9.23
N VAL A 504 1.15 0.53 8.65
CA VAL A 504 1.95 1.76 8.72
C VAL A 504 2.12 2.23 10.17
N CYS A 505 1.06 2.24 10.97
CA CYS A 505 1.14 2.63 12.37
C CYS A 505 2.04 1.70 13.19
N LEU A 506 1.99 0.38 12.94
CA LEU A 506 2.88 -0.61 13.56
C LEU A 506 4.34 -0.31 13.22
N GLN A 507 4.64 -0.07 11.94
CA GLN A 507 6.00 0.23 11.49
C GLN A 507 6.52 1.53 12.12
N GLN A 508 5.68 2.55 12.22
CA GLN A 508 6.01 3.88 12.77
C GLN A 508 5.83 3.98 14.30
N LYS A 509 5.53 2.87 14.99
CA LYS A 509 5.26 2.82 16.45
C LYS A 509 4.24 3.84 16.94
N THR A 510 3.25 4.13 16.10
CA THR A 510 2.18 5.08 16.42
C THR A 510 0.95 4.31 16.91
N PRO A 511 0.31 4.73 18.03
CA PRO A 511 -0.94 4.15 18.47
C PRO A 511 -2.01 4.16 17.39
N PHE A 512 -2.81 3.10 17.29
CA PHE A 512 -3.83 2.92 16.25
C PHE A 512 -5.06 2.20 16.78
N ILE A 513 -6.23 2.63 16.32
CA ILE A 513 -7.52 1.93 16.46
C ILE A 513 -8.44 2.26 15.27
N ALA A 514 -9.33 1.34 14.92
CA ALA A 514 -10.32 1.52 13.87
C ALA A 514 -11.75 1.19 14.30
N PHE A 515 -12.72 1.95 13.79
CA PHE A 515 -14.16 1.78 14.01
C PHE A 515 -14.87 1.52 12.69
N ARG A 516 -15.38 0.31 12.48
CA ARG A 516 -16.04 -0.06 11.23
C ARG A 516 -17.50 -0.42 11.41
N ALA A 517 -18.38 0.42 10.88
CA ALA A 517 -19.81 0.18 10.85
C ALA A 517 -20.17 -0.79 9.71
N LEU A 518 -20.95 -1.81 10.01
CA LEU A 518 -21.32 -2.82 9.02
C LEU A 518 -22.37 -2.26 8.05
N SER A 519 -22.02 -2.04 6.78
CA SER A 519 -22.92 -1.48 5.76
C SER A 519 -23.75 -2.54 5.04
N ASP A 520 -23.20 -3.74 4.95
CA ASP A 520 -23.75 -4.85 4.17
C ASP A 520 -23.31 -6.20 4.75
N LEU A 521 -23.72 -7.28 4.07
CA LEU A 521 -23.43 -8.66 4.45
C LEU A 521 -22.37 -9.34 3.58
N ALA A 522 -21.51 -8.57 2.88
CA ALA A 522 -20.44 -9.05 2.01
C ALA A 522 -20.87 -10.19 1.06
N GLY A 523 -22.02 -10.04 0.41
CA GLY A 523 -22.63 -11.05 -0.47
C GLY A 523 -23.47 -12.12 0.21
N GLY A 524 -23.78 -11.98 1.51
CA GLY A 524 -24.81 -12.78 2.20
C GLY A 524 -26.23 -12.21 2.08
N GLY A 525 -26.38 -11.13 1.34
CA GLY A 525 -27.64 -10.46 1.04
C GLY A 525 -28.44 -11.09 -0.09
N SER A 526 -29.46 -10.39 -0.56
CA SER A 526 -30.22 -10.81 -1.76
C SER A 526 -29.39 -10.59 -3.03
N ALA A 527 -29.65 -11.39 -4.08
CA ALA A 527 -28.98 -11.22 -5.37
C ALA A 527 -29.43 -9.98 -6.18
N VAL A 528 -30.39 -9.19 -5.66
CA VAL A 528 -31.00 -8.07 -6.39
C VAL A 528 -30.19 -6.79 -6.26
N SER A 529 -29.67 -6.50 -5.07
CA SER A 529 -28.85 -5.31 -4.78
C SER A 529 -28.09 -5.50 -3.47
N ASN A 530 -26.96 -4.81 -3.34
CA ASN A 530 -26.17 -4.81 -2.10
C ASN A 530 -26.79 -3.84 -1.07
N GLU A 531 -26.84 -4.24 0.20
CA GLU A 531 -27.49 -3.44 1.25
C GLU A 531 -26.78 -2.11 1.56
N ALA A 532 -25.50 -1.98 1.19
CA ALA A 532 -24.73 -0.74 1.36
C ALA A 532 -25.37 0.44 0.61
N ASP A 533 -26.08 0.20 -0.48
CA ASP A 533 -26.80 1.24 -1.25
C ASP A 533 -27.89 1.93 -0.40
N ILE A 534 -28.47 1.20 0.55
CA ILE A 534 -29.53 1.70 1.43
C ILE A 534 -28.95 2.19 2.75
N PHE A 535 -28.11 1.37 3.39
CA PHE A 535 -27.70 1.57 4.78
C PHE A 535 -26.29 2.17 4.93
N GLY A 536 -25.56 2.42 3.85
CA GLY A 536 -24.21 2.98 3.92
C GLY A 536 -24.15 4.31 4.67
N SER A 537 -25.14 5.19 4.50
CA SER A 537 -25.12 6.52 5.13
C SER A 537 -25.39 6.43 6.64
N LEU A 538 -26.29 5.52 7.02
CA LEU A 538 -26.52 5.16 8.42
C LEU A 538 -25.26 4.60 9.07
N ALA A 539 -24.60 3.65 8.40
CA ALA A 539 -23.36 3.06 8.89
C ALA A 539 -22.25 4.12 9.02
N ALA A 540 -22.07 4.99 8.03
CA ALA A 540 -21.08 6.07 8.09
C ALA A 540 -21.34 7.03 9.26
N GLN A 541 -22.60 7.41 9.50
CA GLN A 541 -22.97 8.24 10.66
C GLN A 541 -22.68 7.53 11.99
N ASN A 542 -23.09 6.27 12.12
CA ASN A 542 -22.83 5.48 13.34
C ASN A 542 -21.32 5.34 13.62
N ALA A 543 -20.49 5.18 12.58
CA ALA A 543 -19.04 5.15 12.75
C ALA A 543 -18.47 6.48 13.28
N VAL A 544 -19.00 7.61 12.80
CA VAL A 544 -18.63 8.95 13.28
C VAL A 544 -19.07 9.16 14.73
N ASP A 545 -20.28 8.76 15.09
CA ASP A 545 -20.78 8.92 16.46
C ASP A 545 -19.90 8.15 17.47
N VAL A 546 -19.51 6.92 17.12
CA VAL A 546 -18.59 6.10 17.93
C VAL A 546 -17.19 6.72 18.01
N LEU A 547 -16.67 7.25 16.89
CA LEU A 547 -15.40 7.97 16.86
C LEU A 547 -15.40 9.16 17.81
N LEU A 548 -16.42 10.02 17.73
CA LEU A 548 -16.55 11.22 18.57
C LEU A 548 -16.63 10.82 20.05
N ARG A 549 -17.42 9.79 20.37
CA ARG A 549 -17.51 9.27 21.74
C ARG A 549 -16.17 8.72 22.23
N PHE A 550 -15.41 8.03 21.39
CA PHE A 550 -14.08 7.53 21.74
C PHE A 550 -13.09 8.67 22.02
N ILE A 551 -13.09 9.72 21.19
CA ILE A 551 -12.22 10.89 21.39
C ILE A 551 -12.51 11.54 22.75
N ALA A 552 -13.79 11.70 23.12
CA ALA A 552 -14.18 12.23 24.42
C ALA A 552 -13.69 11.38 25.63
N LEU A 553 -13.36 10.10 25.41
CA LEU A 553 -12.85 9.19 26.45
C LEU A 553 -11.32 9.24 26.62
N LEU A 554 -10.59 9.91 25.72
CA LEU A 554 -9.12 10.00 25.78
C LEU A 554 -8.61 10.95 26.89
N HIS A 555 -9.51 11.63 27.59
CA HIS A 555 -9.23 12.61 28.64
C HIS A 555 -9.06 12.00 30.04
#